data_AF-A0A379WRF7-F1
#
_entry.id   AF-A0A379WRF7-F1
#
_cell.length_a   1.000
_cell.length_b   1.000
_cell.length_c   1.000
_cell.angle_alpha   90.00
_cell.angle_beta   90.00
_cell.angle_gamma   90.00
#
_symmetry.space_group_name_H-M   'P 1'
#
loop_
_entity.id
_entity.type
_entity.pdbx_description
1 polymer ?
#
loop_
_entity_poly.entity_id
_entity_poly.type
_entity_poly.pdbx_seq_one_letter_code
_entity_poly.pdbx_strand_id
1 'polypeptide(L)'
;MARNCLCYCVDGYFPNTLKNRKDFCFFKNIKDSKINRLEKMLSNTHLEQDDIDNIKRSIKSILRYRITGIRDVERQYIVNDLISRNYKLIRSDFFRKFRGYLIVKNGRMIFKKDWVYYFEINFYRFFAFQYLIMALLMVSLFNS
;
A
#
# COMPACT_ATOMS: atom_id res chain seq x y z
N MET A 1 4.92 -34.21 -9.07
CA MET A 1 4.12 -33.97 -7.85
C MET A 1 3.81 -32.48 -7.74
N ALA A 2 2.79 -32.02 -8.47
CA ALA A 2 2.38 -30.62 -8.47
C ALA A 2 1.50 -30.37 -7.24
N ARG A 3 1.95 -29.53 -6.31
CA ARG A 3 1.11 -29.08 -5.19
C ARG A 3 0.52 -27.71 -5.52
N ASN A 4 -0.80 -27.71 -5.50
CA ASN A 4 -1.70 -26.61 -5.75
C ASN A 4 -1.32 -25.34 -4.96
N CYS A 5 -1.06 -24.25 -5.67
CA CYS A 5 -1.11 -22.90 -5.11
C CYS A 5 -2.59 -22.50 -4.94
N LEU A 6 -3.18 -22.85 -3.80
CA LEU A 6 -4.40 -22.19 -3.33
C LEU A 6 -4.03 -20.78 -2.88
N CYS A 7 -4.23 -19.81 -3.79
CA CYS A 7 -4.21 -18.40 -3.46
C CYS A 7 -5.47 -18.07 -2.66
N TYR A 8 -5.36 -17.95 -1.34
CA TYR A 8 -6.34 -17.21 -0.56
C TYR A 8 -6.17 -15.72 -0.85
N CYS A 9 -7.02 -15.20 -1.75
CA CYS A 9 -7.34 -13.79 -1.81
C CYS A 9 -8.18 -13.46 -0.58
N VAL A 10 -7.65 -12.64 0.34
CA VAL A 10 -8.50 -11.91 1.28
C VAL A 10 -8.95 -10.66 0.55
N ASP A 11 -10.28 -10.55 0.43
CA ASP A 11 -11.00 -9.59 -0.41
C ASP A 11 -10.62 -8.12 -0.19
N GLY A 12 -10.51 -7.42 -1.31
CA GLY A 12 -10.26 -5.99 -1.38
C GLY A 12 -10.01 -5.53 -2.81
N TYR A 13 -11.03 -5.70 -3.66
CA TYR A 13 -11.13 -5.24 -5.05
C TYR A 13 -10.34 -3.96 -5.37
N PHE A 14 -9.46 -4.04 -6.36
CA PHE A 14 -9.18 -2.93 -7.29
C PHE A 14 -9.22 -3.50 -8.72
N PRO A 15 -10.09 -2.96 -9.61
CA PRO A 15 -10.29 -3.54 -10.92
C PRO A 15 -9.09 -3.31 -11.84
N ASN A 16 -8.96 -4.28 -12.74
CA ASN A 16 -7.91 -4.48 -13.72
C ASN A 16 -7.66 -3.24 -14.60
N THR A 17 -6.41 -2.79 -14.65
CA THR A 17 -5.63 -2.69 -15.90
C THR A 17 -4.20 -2.33 -15.51
N LEU A 18 -3.32 -3.34 -15.48
CA LEU A 18 -2.00 -3.31 -16.14
C LEU A 18 -1.32 -4.67 -15.93
N LYS A 19 -1.37 -5.40 -17.03
CA LYS A 19 -0.70 -6.64 -17.38
C LYS A 19 0.80 -6.55 -17.07
N ASN A 20 1.23 -7.15 -15.95
CA ASN A 20 2.59 -7.68 -15.69
C ASN A 20 2.53 -8.67 -14.50
N ARG A 21 1.87 -9.83 -14.71
CA ARG A 21 1.69 -10.87 -13.67
C ARG A 21 3.00 -11.58 -13.26
N LYS A 22 4.05 -11.56 -14.09
CA LYS A 22 5.32 -12.25 -13.80
C LYS A 22 6.19 -11.47 -12.81
N ASP A 23 6.27 -10.15 -12.95
CA ASP A 23 7.09 -9.32 -12.07
C ASP A 23 6.52 -9.26 -10.64
N PHE A 24 5.19 -9.15 -10.51
CA PHE A 24 4.53 -9.16 -9.20
C PHE A 24 4.77 -10.45 -8.41
N CYS A 25 4.77 -11.62 -9.07
CA CYS A 25 5.09 -12.89 -8.42
C CYS A 25 6.58 -12.98 -8.04
N PHE A 26 7.48 -12.49 -8.88
CA PHE A 26 8.91 -12.47 -8.56
C PHE A 26 9.22 -11.56 -7.36
N PHE A 27 8.65 -10.35 -7.33
CA PHE A 27 8.77 -9.46 -6.18
C PHE A 27 8.07 -10.00 -4.94
N LYS A 28 6.95 -10.72 -5.07
CA LYS A 28 6.29 -11.38 -3.94
C LYS A 28 7.19 -12.47 -3.35
N ASN A 29 7.72 -13.37 -4.18
CA ASN A 29 8.62 -14.44 -3.76
C ASN A 29 9.92 -13.92 -3.12
N ILE A 30 10.52 -12.87 -3.67
CA ILE A 30 11.72 -12.23 -3.08
C ILE A 30 11.40 -11.46 -1.79
N LYS A 31 10.24 -10.80 -1.72
CA LYS A 31 9.87 -10.06 -0.51
C LYS A 31 9.45 -11.00 0.62
N ASP A 32 8.85 -12.14 0.30
CA ASP A 32 8.47 -13.16 1.26
C ASP A 32 9.69 -13.96 1.72
N SER A 33 10.69 -14.20 0.85
CA SER A 33 11.95 -14.83 1.26
C SER A 33 12.73 -14.00 2.30
N LYS A 34 12.66 -12.66 2.23
CA LYS A 34 13.27 -11.79 3.23
C LYS A 34 12.59 -11.91 4.60
N ILE A 35 11.26 -11.97 4.67
CA ILE A 35 10.53 -12.18 5.93
C ILE A 35 10.81 -13.59 6.46
N ASN A 36 10.69 -14.62 5.62
CA ASN A 36 10.95 -16.00 6.02
C ASN A 36 12.38 -16.20 6.55
N ARG A 37 13.36 -15.50 5.98
CA ARG A 37 14.74 -15.52 6.49
C ARG A 37 14.84 -14.92 7.90
N LEU A 38 14.16 -13.81 8.15
CA LEU A 38 14.13 -13.16 9.47
C LEU A 38 13.37 -14.02 10.50
N GLU A 39 12.28 -14.67 10.11
CA GLU A 39 11.55 -15.61 10.94
C GLU A 39 12.38 -16.86 11.25
N LYS A 40 13.14 -17.38 10.27
CA LYS A 40 14.09 -18.47 10.48
C LYS A 40 15.20 -18.07 11.45
N MET A 41 15.69 -16.83 11.38
CA MET A 41 16.65 -16.32 12.37
C MET A 41 16.03 -16.34 13.76
N LEU A 42 14.81 -15.84 13.93
CA LEU A 42 14.07 -15.89 15.22
C LEU A 42 13.86 -17.30 15.77
N SER A 43 13.82 -18.33 14.91
CA SER A 43 13.70 -19.72 15.36
C SER A 43 14.99 -20.33 15.92
N ASN A 44 16.13 -19.63 15.81
CA ASN A 44 17.39 -20.10 16.38
C ASN A 44 17.47 -19.79 17.88
N THR A 45 17.84 -20.78 18.68
CA THR A 45 17.82 -20.74 20.16
C THR A 45 18.94 -19.93 20.82
N HIS A 46 19.87 -19.36 20.04
CA HIS A 46 21.11 -18.71 20.55
C HIS A 46 21.14 -17.19 20.37
N LEU A 47 20.01 -16.54 20.10
CA LEU A 47 19.98 -15.09 19.91
C LEU A 47 19.85 -14.36 21.24
N GLU A 48 20.63 -13.30 21.40
CA GLU A 48 20.44 -12.35 22.50
C GLU A 48 19.10 -11.60 22.34
N GLN A 49 18.58 -11.11 23.46
CA GLN A 49 17.27 -10.43 23.48
C GLN A 49 17.24 -9.17 22.60
N ASP A 50 18.36 -8.44 22.53
CA ASP A 50 18.49 -7.25 21.70
C ASP A 50 18.41 -7.57 20.19
N ASP A 51 19.00 -8.70 19.78
CA ASP A 51 18.93 -9.17 18.39
C ASP A 51 17.51 -9.61 18.03
N ILE A 52 16.83 -10.31 18.93
CA ILE A 52 15.43 -10.70 18.78
C ILE A 52 14.57 -9.46 18.55
N ASP A 53 14.77 -8.41 19.34
CA ASP A 53 13.99 -7.17 19.24
C ASP A 53 14.28 -6.42 17.93
N ASN A 54 15.54 -6.40 17.48
CA ASN A 54 15.93 -5.80 16.21
C ASN A 54 15.34 -6.54 15.00
N ILE A 55 15.30 -7.87 15.03
CA ILE A 55 14.67 -8.69 14.00
C ILE A 55 13.16 -8.43 13.98
N LYS A 56 12.49 -8.42 15.14
CA LYS A 56 11.05 -8.11 15.26
C LYS A 56 10.73 -6.72 14.73
N ARG A 57 11.52 -5.70 15.07
CA ARG A 57 11.38 -4.33 14.52
C ARG A 57 11.49 -4.33 12.99
N SER A 58 12.43 -5.09 12.44
CA SER A 58 12.65 -5.21 11.00
C SER A 58 11.46 -5.85 10.29
N ILE A 59 10.93 -6.95 10.82
CA ILE A 59 9.71 -7.61 10.29
C ILE A 59 8.54 -6.63 10.34
N LYS A 60 8.35 -5.95 11.48
CA LYS A 60 7.26 -4.97 11.67
C LYS A 60 7.34 -3.82 10.67
N SER A 61 8.53 -3.29 10.40
CA SER A 61 8.75 -2.25 9.39
C SER A 61 8.38 -2.74 7.97
N ILE A 62 8.78 -3.96 7.62
CA ILE A 62 8.43 -4.55 6.31
C ILE A 62 6.92 -4.72 6.17
N LEU A 63 6.23 -5.22 7.21
CA LEU A 63 4.78 -5.39 7.20
C LEU A 63 4.05 -4.03 7.10
N ARG A 64 4.49 -3.03 7.89
CA ARG A 64 3.94 -1.67 7.83
C ARG A 64 4.10 -1.05 6.44
N TYR A 65 5.24 -1.25 5.79
CA TYR A 65 5.45 -0.81 4.41
C TYR A 65 4.48 -1.49 3.44
N ARG A 66 4.23 -2.80 3.58
CA ARG A 66 3.30 -3.53 2.71
C ARG A 66 1.86 -3.01 2.82
N ILE A 67 1.46 -2.63 4.03
CA ILE A 67 0.12 -2.09 4.33
C ILE A 67 0.00 -0.63 3.85
N THR A 68 0.88 0.23 4.34
CA THR A 68 0.79 1.69 4.15
C THR A 68 1.46 2.20 2.88
N GLY A 69 2.32 1.41 2.24
CA GLY A 69 3.12 1.82 1.09
C GLY A 69 4.26 2.79 1.40
N ILE A 70 4.50 3.13 2.67
CA ILE A 70 5.48 4.14 3.12
C ILE A 70 6.78 3.46 3.54
N ARG A 71 7.89 3.76 2.85
CA ARG A 71 9.19 3.09 3.09
C ARG A 71 9.95 3.64 4.30
N ASP A 72 9.73 4.91 4.60
CA ASP A 72 10.45 5.68 5.61
C ASP A 72 9.98 5.32 7.02
N VAL A 73 10.92 5.00 7.91
CA VAL A 73 10.63 4.43 9.25
C VAL A 73 9.93 5.44 10.16
N GLU A 74 10.34 6.71 10.11
CA GLU A 74 9.76 7.77 10.93
C GLU A 74 8.32 8.04 10.49
N ARG A 75 8.10 8.16 9.17
CA ARG A 75 6.75 8.26 8.58
C ARG A 75 5.88 7.06 8.91
N GLN A 76 6.43 5.84 8.84
CA GLN A 76 5.70 4.63 9.22
C GLN A 76 5.25 4.66 10.68
N TYR A 77 6.10 5.16 11.59
CA TYR A 77 5.75 5.23 13.01
C TYR A 77 4.55 6.15 13.23
N ILE A 78 4.60 7.37 12.69
CA ILE A 78 3.52 8.36 12.85
C ILE A 78 2.24 7.89 12.17
N VAL A 79 2.31 7.35 10.95
CA VAL A 79 1.14 6.81 10.25
C VAL A 79 0.53 5.64 11.01
N ASN A 80 1.35 4.72 11.49
CA ASN A 80 0.85 3.56 12.21
C ASN A 80 0.25 3.94 13.57
N ASP A 81 0.82 4.92 14.26
CA ASP A 81 0.23 5.48 15.49
C ASP A 81 -1.15 6.08 15.18
N LEU A 82 -1.25 6.90 14.13
CA LEU A 82 -2.52 7.50 13.70
C LEU A 82 -3.59 6.46 13.32
N ILE A 83 -3.21 5.43 12.57
CA ILE A 83 -4.10 4.31 12.21
C ILE A 83 -4.53 3.57 13.48
N SER A 84 -3.62 3.27 14.40
CA SER A 84 -3.95 2.51 15.61
C SER A 84 -4.93 3.25 16.51
N ARG A 85 -4.78 4.56 16.65
CA ARG A 85 -5.70 5.41 17.43
C ARG A 85 -7.07 5.57 16.78
N ASN A 86 -7.13 5.50 15.45
CA ASN A 86 -8.34 5.79 14.66
C ASN A 86 -8.77 4.60 13.80
N TYR A 87 -8.52 3.38 14.25
CA TYR A 87 -8.69 2.17 13.42
C TYR A 87 -10.12 1.96 12.90
N LYS A 88 -11.12 2.53 13.58
CA LYS A 88 -12.53 2.51 13.14
C LYS A 88 -12.84 3.48 12.00
N LEU A 89 -12.05 4.55 11.89
CA LEU A 89 -12.28 5.65 10.93
C LEU A 89 -11.35 5.56 9.72
N ILE A 90 -10.11 5.09 9.93
CA ILE A 90 -9.07 5.11 8.91
C ILE A 90 -8.70 3.67 8.57
N ARG A 91 -8.97 3.27 7.33
CA ARG A 91 -8.48 2.00 6.80
C ARG A 91 -6.96 1.99 6.76
N SER A 92 -6.37 0.82 7.02
CA SER A 92 -4.92 0.64 7.08
C SER A 92 -4.19 0.94 5.76
N ASP A 93 -4.88 0.78 4.63
CA ASP A 93 -4.39 1.03 3.28
C ASP A 93 -4.60 2.47 2.79
N PHE A 94 -5.31 3.32 3.56
CA PHE A 94 -5.65 4.69 3.17
C PHE A 94 -4.43 5.51 2.72
N PHE A 95 -3.34 5.46 3.49
CA PHE A 95 -2.13 6.23 3.23
C PHE A 95 -1.34 5.74 2.01
N ARG A 96 -1.65 4.56 1.47
CA ARG A 96 -0.95 3.99 0.31
C ARG A 96 -1.12 4.84 -0.93
N LYS A 97 -2.30 5.43 -1.12
CA LYS A 97 -2.58 6.35 -2.25
C LYS A 97 -1.85 7.69 -2.08
N PHE A 98 -1.70 8.15 -0.84
CA PHE A 98 -1.17 9.47 -0.53
C PHE A 98 0.31 9.50 -0.15
N ARG A 99 0.99 8.35 -0.15
CA ARG A 99 2.39 8.21 0.29
C ARG A 99 3.38 9.22 -0.31
N GLY A 100 3.15 9.67 -1.54
CA GLY A 100 4.00 10.66 -2.23
C GLY A 100 3.81 12.10 -1.72
N TYR A 101 2.68 12.37 -1.07
CA TYR A 101 2.27 13.69 -0.59
C TYR A 101 2.48 13.86 0.93
N LEU A 102 2.95 12.81 1.62
CA LEU A 102 3.18 12.81 3.06
C LEU A 102 4.64 13.11 3.38
N ILE A 103 4.84 14.23 4.09
CA ILE A 103 6.16 14.67 4.54
C ILE A 103 6.12 14.80 6.06
N VAL A 104 7.19 14.40 6.72
CA VAL A 104 7.37 14.64 8.16
C VAL A 104 8.26 15.85 8.34
N LYS A 105 7.81 16.81 9.12
CA LYS A 105 8.61 17.95 9.59
C LYS A 105 8.35 18.12 11.09
N ASN A 106 9.42 18.18 11.88
CA ASN A 106 9.36 18.41 13.33
C ASN A 106 8.44 17.42 14.07
N GLY A 107 8.52 16.12 13.72
CA GLY A 107 7.68 15.07 14.31
C GLY A 107 6.19 15.14 13.95
N ARG A 108 5.79 16.07 13.08
CA ARG A 108 4.41 16.21 12.58
C ARG A 108 4.32 15.77 11.14
N MET A 109 3.22 15.09 10.81
CA MET A 109 2.92 14.73 9.43
C MET A 109 2.23 15.91 8.74
N ILE A 110 2.82 16.37 7.65
CA ILE A 110 2.32 17.44 6.82
C ILE A 110 1.94 16.85 5.46
N PHE A 111 0.72 17.14 5.04
CA PHE A 111 0.26 16.81 3.71
C PHE A 111 0.69 17.93 2.75
N LYS A 112 1.73 17.68 1.95
CA LYS A 112 2.22 18.66 0.98
C LYS A 112 1.41 18.54 -0.31
N LYS A 113 0.45 19.45 -0.47
CA LYS A 113 -0.35 19.61 -1.69
C LYS A 113 0.45 20.44 -2.70
N ASP A 114 1.43 19.82 -3.34
CA ASP A 114 2.17 20.45 -4.42
C ASP A 114 1.33 20.54 -5.70
N TRP A 115 1.81 21.32 -6.67
CA TRP A 115 1.13 21.49 -7.97
C TRP A 115 0.78 20.15 -8.64
N VAL A 116 1.63 19.13 -8.48
CA VAL A 116 1.40 17.76 -8.97
C VAL A 116 0.12 17.13 -8.39
N TYR A 117 -0.18 17.36 -7.11
CA TYR A 117 -1.40 16.87 -6.47
C TYR A 117 -2.65 17.50 -7.11
N TYR A 118 -2.62 18.82 -7.31
CA TYR A 118 -3.72 19.52 -7.95
C TYR A 118 -3.87 19.11 -9.42
N PHE A 119 -2.76 18.94 -10.14
CA PHE A 119 -2.78 18.46 -11.51
C PHE A 119 -3.43 17.07 -11.61
N GLU A 120 -2.98 16.11 -10.79
CA GLU A 120 -3.51 14.74 -10.78
C GLU A 120 -5.02 14.72 -10.49
N ILE A 121 -5.48 15.48 -9.48
CA ILE A 121 -6.91 15.55 -9.16
C ILE A 121 -7.72 16.18 -10.31
N ASN A 122 -7.25 17.30 -10.87
CA ASN A 122 -7.97 17.95 -11.96
C ASN A 122 -7.98 17.08 -13.22
N PHE A 123 -6.92 16.33 -13.48
CA PHE A 123 -6.86 15.36 -14.56
C PHE A 123 -7.92 14.26 -14.39
N TYR A 124 -8.03 13.67 -13.19
CA TYR A 124 -9.10 12.70 -12.92
C TYR A 124 -10.50 13.29 -13.05
N ARG A 125 -10.72 14.53 -12.61
CA ARG A 125 -12.00 15.23 -12.75
C ARG A 125 -12.35 15.45 -14.22
N PHE A 126 -11.36 15.81 -15.04
CA PHE A 126 -11.55 15.99 -16.48
C PHE A 126 -11.99 14.68 -17.16
N PHE A 127 -11.34 13.54 -16.86
CA PHE A 127 -11.76 12.25 -17.40
C PHE A 127 -13.15 11.81 -16.90
N ALA A 128 -13.46 12.04 -15.63
CA ALA A 128 -14.79 11.74 -15.09
C ALA A 128 -15.87 12.56 -15.81
N PHE A 129 -15.59 13.83 -16.10
CA PHE A 129 -16.48 14.71 -16.85
C PHE A 129 -16.63 14.26 -18.31
N GLN A 130 -15.53 13.91 -18.98
CA GLN A 130 -15.56 13.35 -20.34
C GLN A 130 -16.40 12.07 -20.39
N TYR A 131 -16.24 11.18 -19.42
CA TYR A 131 -17.03 9.96 -19.34
C TYR A 131 -18.52 10.25 -19.15
N LEU A 132 -18.86 11.25 -18.32
CA LEU A 132 -20.24 11.67 -18.10
C LEU A 132 -20.87 12.23 -19.40
N ILE A 133 -20.14 13.05 -20.15
CA ILE A 133 -20.60 13.54 -21.46
C ILE A 133 -20.83 12.38 -22.42
N MET A 134 -19.88 11.44 -22.52
CA MET A 134 -20.03 10.27 -23.40
C MET A 134 -21.24 9.42 -23.02
N ALA A 135 -21.50 9.24 -21.72
CA ALA A 135 -22.68 8.54 -21.25
C ALA A 135 -23.97 9.25 -21.66
N LEU A 136 -24.04 10.58 -21.51
CA LEU A 136 -25.20 11.38 -21.95
C LEU A 136 -25.41 11.32 -23.46
N LEU A 137 -24.34 11.40 -24.25
CA LEU A 137 -24.41 11.28 -25.71
C LEU A 137 -24.91 9.90 -26.13
N MET A 138 -24.42 8.83 -25.51
CA MET A 138 -24.89 7.47 -25.81
C MET A 138 -26.37 7.30 -25.47
N VAL A 139 -26.85 7.83 -24.33
CA VAL A 139 -28.28 7.80 -23.99
C VAL A 139 -29.11 8.59 -24.99
N SER A 140 -28.65 9.79 -25.40
CA SER A 140 -29.35 10.60 -26.40
C SER A 140 -29.41 9.92 -27.77
N LEU A 141 -28.35 9.20 -28.16
CA LEU A 141 -28.26 8.51 -29.45
C LEU A 141 -29.10 7.22 -29.47
N PHE A 142 -29.27 6.57 -28.33
CA PHE A 142 -30.10 5.36 -28.19
C PHE A 142 -31.60 5.66 -28.07
N ASN A 143 -31.96 6.87 -27.63
CA ASN A 143 -33.35 7.33 -27.50
C ASN A 143 -33.86 8.13 -28.73
N SER A 144 -33.00 8.35 -29.73
CA SER A 144 -33.34 8.98 -31.01
C SER A 144 -33.46 7.95 -32.12
#